data_AF-S5ZFA3-F1
#
_entry.id   AF-S5ZFA3-F1
#
_cell.length_a   1.000
_cell.length_b   1.000
_cell.length_c   1.000
_cell.angle_alpha   90.00
_cell.angle_beta   90.00
_cell.angle_gamma   90.00
#
_symmetry.space_group_name_H-M   'P 1'
#
loop_
_entity.id
_entity.type
_entity.pdbx_description
1 polymer ?
#
loop_
_entity_poly.entity_id
_entity_poly.type
_entity_poly.pdbx_seq_one_letter_code
_entity_poly.pdbx_strand_id
1 'polypeptide(L)' 'MTAARLVTVRIADQTTSRDEHGNELTADDFTEEATVRVILAAPKRISQSKESRDVEAREIILLNR' A
#
# COMPACT_ATOMS: atom_id res chain seq x y z
N MET A 1 17.81 -10.78 -10.36
CA MET A 1 16.41 -11.22 -10.24
C MET A 1 15.85 -10.61 -8.96
N THR A 2 14.98 -9.61 -9.06
CA THR A 2 14.36 -8.98 -7.87
C THR A 2 13.18 -9.86 -7.48
N ALA A 3 13.27 -10.52 -6.32
CA ALA A 3 12.14 -11.31 -5.82
C ALA A 3 11.01 -10.35 -5.43
N ALA A 4 9.91 -10.36 -6.19
CA ALA A 4 8.67 -9.69 -5.77
C ALA A 4 8.15 -10.42 -4.53
N ARG A 5 7.99 -9.68 -3.44
CA ARG A 5 7.47 -10.24 -2.19
C ARG A 5 6.01 -9.84 -2.06
N LEU A 6 5.13 -10.84 -2.03
CA LEU A 6 3.71 -10.65 -1.80
C LEU A 6 3.48 -10.13 -0.37
N VAL A 7 2.75 -9.02 -0.28
CA VAL A 7 2.35 -8.40 0.98
C VAL A 7 0.84 -8.21 0.95
N THR A 8 0.15 -8.72 1.97
CA THR A 8 -1.28 -8.45 2.14
C THR A 8 -1.44 -7.09 2.80
N VAL A 9 -2.10 -6.17 2.10
CA VAL A 9 -2.44 -4.84 2.62
C VAL A 9 -3.93 -4.86 2.96
N ARG A 10 -4.28 -4.50 4.20
CA ARG A 10 -5.66 -4.30 4.62
C ARG A 10 -5.93 -2.80 4.61
N ILE A 11 -6.85 -2.36 3.78
CA ILE A 11 -7.28 -0.96 3.69
C ILE A 11 -8.41 -0.76 4.71
N ALA A 12 -8.29 0.22 5.59
CA ALA A 12 -9.34 0.60 6.52
C ALA A 12 -10.13 1.79 5.94
N ASP A 13 -11.39 1.99 6.38
CA ASP A 13 -12.29 3.04 5.85
C ASP A 13 -11.75 4.47 5.98
N GLN A 14 -10.74 4.70 6.83
CA GLN A 14 -10.12 6.01 7.05
C GLN A 14 -8.89 6.27 6.17
N THR A 15 -8.50 5.32 5.31
CA THR A 15 -7.32 5.44 4.45
C THR A 15 -7.71 6.04 3.10
N THR A 16 -7.06 7.14 2.72
CA THR A 16 -7.20 7.71 1.36
C THR A 16 -6.38 6.87 0.37
N SER A 17 -7.01 6.47 -0.73
CA SER A 17 -6.38 5.70 -1.80
C SER A 17 -6.42 6.50 -3.10
N ARG A 18 -5.30 6.58 -3.82
CA ARG A 18 -5.20 7.32 -5.08
C ARG A 18 -4.33 6.61 -6.13
N ASP A 19 -4.48 6.98 -7.40
CA ASP A 19 -3.52 6.60 -8.44
C ASP A 19 -2.38 7.63 -8.58
N GLU A 20 -1.44 7.38 -9.49
CA GLU A 20 -0.29 8.27 -9.75
C GLU A 20 -0.69 9.64 -10.30
N HIS A 21 -1.91 9.78 -10.82
CA HIS A 21 -2.47 11.03 -11.33
C HIS A 21 -3.26 11.80 -10.25
N GLY A 22 -3.43 11.22 -9.07
CA GLY A 22 -4.15 11.81 -7.95
C GLY A 22 -5.66 11.56 -7.97
N ASN A 23 -6.16 10.66 -8.84
CA ASN A 23 -7.56 10.27 -8.83
C ASN A 23 -7.84 9.38 -7.62
N GLU A 24 -8.97 9.60 -6.95
CA GLU A 24 -9.42 8.77 -5.82
C GLU A 24 -9.76 7.35 -6.28
N LEU A 25 -9.36 6.36 -5.47
CA LEU A 25 -9.58 4.94 -5.72
C LEU A 25 -10.38 4.32 -4.58
N THR A 26 -11.13 3.28 -4.93
CA THR A 26 -11.83 2.41 -3.99
C THR A 26 -11.06 1.10 -3.80
N ALA A 27 -11.49 0.26 -2.85
CA ALA A 27 -10.88 -1.04 -2.63
C ALA A 27 -10.96 -1.95 -3.89
N ASP A 28 -12.00 -1.80 -4.70
CA ASP A 28 -12.23 -2.61 -5.91
C ASP A 28 -11.25 -2.27 -7.05
N ASP A 29 -10.56 -1.11 -6.98
CA ASP A 29 -9.54 -0.72 -7.96
C ASP A 29 -8.21 -1.49 -7.76
N PHE A 30 -8.04 -2.20 -6.64
CA PHE A 30 -6.83 -2.97 -6.34
C PHE A 30 -6.99 -4.45 -6.74
N THR A 31 -6.30 -4.86 -7.79
CA THR A 31 -6.27 -6.26 -8.23
C THR A 31 -5.24 -7.09 -7.47
N GLU A 32 -5.36 -8.42 -7.55
CA GLU A 32 -4.28 -9.32 -7.18
C GLU A 32 -3.01 -8.90 -7.97
N GLU A 33 -1.85 -8.87 -7.28
CA GLU A 33 -0.55 -8.43 -7.83
C GLU A 33 -0.38 -6.91 -8.08
N ALA A 34 -1.32 -6.07 -7.64
CA ALA A 34 -1.15 -4.62 -7.69
C ALA A 34 0.13 -4.16 -6.97
N THR A 35 0.91 -3.31 -7.63
CA THR A 35 2.06 -2.65 -7.01
C THR A 35 1.59 -1.36 -6.36
N VAL A 36 1.82 -1.22 -5.06
CA VAL A 36 1.39 -0.03 -4.31
C VAL A 36 2.55 0.62 -3.59
N ARG A 37 2.45 1.94 -3.42
CA ARG A 37 3.31 2.74 -2.54
C ARG A 37 2.47 3.18 -1.34
N VAL A 38 2.93 2.83 -0.14
CA VAL A 38 2.23 3.17 1.11
C VAL A 38 2.95 4.32 1.81
N ILE A 39 2.22 5.38 2.12
CA ILE A 39 2.69 6.50 2.94
C ILE A 39 2.21 6.29 4.38
N LEU A 40 3.14 6.19 5.31
CA LEU A 40 2.85 5.95 6.72
C LEU A 40 2.28 7.21 7.40
N ALA A 41 1.39 7.01 8.37
CA ALA A 41 0.81 8.11 9.16
C ALA A 41 1.85 8.82 10.03
N ALA A 42 2.81 8.06 10.54
CA ALA A 42 3.96 8.58 11.28
C ALA A 42 5.27 8.01 10.72
N PRO A 43 6.38 8.76 10.76
CA PRO A 43 7.69 8.23 10.38
C PRO A 43 8.02 6.99 11.22
N LYS A 44 8.17 5.84 10.56
CA LYS A 44 8.51 4.58 11.22
C LYS A 44 9.55 3.86 10.37
N ARG A 45 10.61 3.38 11.03
CA ARG A 45 11.62 2.58 10.36
C ARG A 45 11.09 1.17 10.16
N ILE A 46 10.72 0.83 8.92
CA ILE A 46 10.31 -0.52 8.55
C ILE A 46 11.53 -1.25 8.03
N SER A 47 12.08 -2.15 8.84
CA SER A 47 13.08 -3.11 8.38
C SER A 47 12.40 -4.23 7.59
N GLN A 48 13.07 -4.74 6.56
CA GLN A 48 12.66 -5.99 5.92
C GLN A 48 12.70 -7.12 6.95
N SER A 49 11.53 -7.57 7.40
CA SER A 49 11.37 -8.76 8.24
C SER A 49 10.50 -9.78 7.52
N LYS A 50 10.65 -11.08 7.80
CA LYS A 50 9.75 -12.13 7.29
C LYS A 50 8.39 -12.13 7.99
N GLU A 51 8.26 -11.47 9.14
CA GLU A 51 7.02 -11.37 9.90
C GLU A 51 6.12 -10.26 9.38
N SER A 52 4.82 -10.53 9.34
CA SER A 52 3.76 -9.54 9.09
C SER A 52 3.71 -8.52 10.23
N ARG A 53 3.44 -7.26 9.91
CA ARG A 53 3.33 -6.18 10.90
C ARG A 53 2.20 -5.25 10.49
N ASP A 54 1.40 -4.86 11.48
CA ASP A 54 0.42 -3.80 11.29
C ASP A 54 1.13 -2.43 11.31
N VAL A 55 0.78 -1.60 10.33
CA VAL A 55 1.27 -0.23 10.20
C VAL A 55 0.11 0.69 9.87
N GLU A 56 0.06 1.83 10.53
CA GLU A 56 -0.91 2.88 10.21
C GLU A 56 -0.44 3.63 8.98
N ALA A 57 -1.24 3.56 7.92
CA ALA A 57 -1.02 4.28 6.67
C ALA A 57 -1.90 5.53 6.63
N ARG A 58 -1.32 6.64 6.15
CA ARG A 58 -2.07 7.84 5.80
C ARG A 58 -2.66 7.72 4.39
N GLU A 59 -1.91 7.13 3.48
CA GLU A 59 -2.28 7.07 2.07
C GLU A 59 -1.70 5.84 1.37
N ILE A 60 -2.47 5.28 0.44
CA ILE A 60 -2.03 4.21 -0.46
C ILE A 60 -2.11 4.73 -1.90
N ILE A 61 -1.00 4.62 -2.63
CA ILE A 61 -0.89 5.02 -4.03
C ILE A 61 -0.74 3.78 -4.89
N LEU A 62 -1.67 3.53 -5.80
CA LEU A 62 -1.54 2.48 -6.82
C LEU A 62 -0.53 2.92 -7.88
N LEU A 63 0.42 2.06 -8.21
CA LEU A 63 1.48 2.31 -9.20
C LEU A 63 1.23 1.51 -10.48
N ASN A 64 1.56 2.10 -11.64
CA ASN A 64 1.48 1.48 -12.95
C ASN A 64 0.09 0.93 -13.28
N ARG A 65 -0.95 1.75 -13.09
CA ARG A 65 -2.33 1.42 -13.48
C ARG A 65 -2.45 1.18 -14.99
#